data_AF-A0A835GK91-F1
#
_entry.id   AF-A0A835GK91-F1
#
_cell.length_a   1.000
_cell.length_b   1.000
_cell.length_c   1.000
_cell.angle_alpha   90.00
_cell.angle_beta   90.00
_cell.angle_gamma   90.00
#
_symmetry.space_group_name_H-M   'P 1'
#
loop_
_entity.id
_entity.type
_entity.pdbx_description
1 polymer ?
#
loop_
_entity_poly.entity_id
_entity_poly.type
_entity_poly.pdbx_seq_one_letter_code
_entity_poly.pdbx_strand_id
1 'polypeptide(L)'
;MITCGQQDRVSDVGCNTGDLSKALYTYLKTVYPYCDIHMLAVDIDSTLIERAKEANENPYIKFMTCNIMEQNDQLLIQITMWIHLNNGDAGLLAFLKYLKAIVIEPQPWKCYRNAQRRVKKSGNSFELYECLKIKSDVDLAFWAAD
;
A
#
# COMPACT_ATOMS: atom_id res chain seq x y z
N MET A 1 -17.51 7.00 -9.38
CA MET A 1 -18.15 5.70 -9.67
C MET A 1 -17.26 4.98 -10.65
N ILE A 2 -16.74 3.82 -10.29
CA ILE A 2 -15.91 2.99 -11.18
C ILE A 2 -16.89 2.31 -12.14
N THR A 3 -16.74 2.57 -13.44
CA THR A 3 -17.63 2.04 -14.48
C THR A 3 -17.10 0.71 -14.98
N CYS A 4 -17.90 -0.34 -14.86
CA CYS A 4 -17.68 -1.68 -15.41
C CYS A 4 -17.36 -1.58 -16.92
N GLY A 5 -16.13 -1.93 -17.32
CA GLY A 5 -15.70 -1.91 -18.72
C GLY A 5 -14.20 -1.76 -18.97
N GLN A 6 -13.41 -1.36 -17.96
CA GLN A 6 -11.95 -1.44 -18.00
C GLN A 6 -11.47 -2.57 -17.09
N GLN A 7 -10.44 -3.29 -17.51
CA GLN A 7 -9.80 -4.33 -16.70
C GLN A 7 -9.26 -3.64 -15.43
N ASP A 8 -9.95 -3.82 -14.31
CA ASP A 8 -9.65 -3.11 -13.06
C ASP A 8 -8.42 -3.77 -12.43
N ARG A 9 -7.26 -3.18 -12.69
CA ARG A 9 -5.96 -3.67 -12.21
C ARG A 9 -5.62 -3.03 -10.87
N VAL A 10 -5.43 -3.85 -9.85
CA VAL A 10 -5.03 -3.43 -8.50
C VAL A 10 -3.57 -3.83 -8.29
N SER A 11 -2.75 -2.96 -7.70
CA SER A 11 -1.33 -3.24 -7.46
C SER A 11 -0.97 -3.09 -5.98
N ASP A 12 -0.66 -4.17 -5.30
CA ASP A 12 -0.20 -4.14 -3.91
C ASP A 12 1.33 -4.14 -3.86
N VAL A 13 1.92 -3.17 -3.17
CA VAL A 13 3.38 -3.00 -3.10
C VAL A 13 3.83 -3.19 -1.67
N GLY A 14 4.82 -4.06 -1.47
CA GLY A 14 5.22 -4.51 -0.13
C GLY A 14 4.24 -5.53 0.43
N CYS A 15 3.77 -6.46 -0.41
CA CYS A 15 2.67 -7.37 -0.07
C CYS A 15 3.03 -8.41 0.99
N ASN A 16 4.31 -8.58 1.35
CA ASN A 16 4.78 -9.63 2.26
C ASN A 16 4.28 -11.01 1.81
N THR A 17 3.73 -11.84 2.71
CA THR A 17 3.09 -13.14 2.42
C THR A 17 1.72 -13.04 1.74
N GLY A 18 1.22 -11.83 1.46
CA GLY A 18 0.03 -11.61 0.63
C GLY A 18 -1.32 -11.75 1.33
N ASP A 19 -1.35 -11.85 2.66
CA ASP A 19 -2.61 -12.04 3.41
C ASP A 19 -3.55 -10.84 3.26
N LEU A 20 -3.00 -9.62 3.31
CA LEU A 20 -3.76 -8.40 3.09
C LEU A 20 -4.24 -8.32 1.63
N SER A 21 -3.39 -8.69 0.66
CA SER A 21 -3.75 -8.70 -0.76
C SER A 21 -4.97 -9.61 -1.01
N LYS A 22 -4.99 -10.81 -0.40
CA LYS A 22 -6.11 -11.76 -0.48
C LYS A 22 -7.38 -11.23 0.17
N ALA A 23 -7.26 -10.62 1.35
CA ALA A 23 -8.40 -10.02 2.05
C ALA A 23 -8.99 -8.84 1.26
N LEU A 24 -8.12 -7.98 0.72
CA LEU A 24 -8.52 -6.84 -0.12
C LEU A 24 -9.21 -7.31 -1.39
N TYR A 25 -8.67 -8.31 -2.08
CA TYR A 25 -9.31 -8.89 -3.27
C TYR A 25 -10.72 -9.39 -2.96
N THR A 26 -10.89 -10.14 -1.86
CA THR A 26 -12.19 -10.66 -1.42
C THR A 26 -13.19 -9.54 -1.14
N TYR A 27 -12.74 -8.49 -0.44
CA TYR A 27 -13.56 -7.31 -0.18
C TYR A 27 -13.96 -6.61 -1.49
N LEU A 28 -13.01 -6.37 -2.40
CA LEU A 28 -13.28 -5.72 -3.68
C LEU A 28 -14.26 -6.53 -4.54
N LYS A 29 -14.15 -7.86 -4.56
CA LYS A 29 -15.14 -8.73 -5.21
C LYS A 29 -16.52 -8.70 -4.54
N THR A 30 -16.60 -8.38 -3.26
CA THR A 30 -17.88 -8.17 -2.56
C THR A 30 -18.54 -6.85 -2.97
N VAL A 31 -17.75 -5.78 -3.05
CA VAL A 31 -18.24 -4.45 -3.44
C VAL A 31 -18.53 -4.35 -4.94
N TYR A 32 -17.73 -5.03 -5.76
CA TYR A 32 -17.78 -5.01 -7.22
C TYR A 32 -17.89 -6.43 -7.79
N PRO A 33 -18.99 -7.15 -7.54
CA PRO A 33 -19.13 -8.57 -7.89
C PRO A 33 -19.02 -8.83 -9.40
N TYR A 34 -19.46 -7.88 -10.22
CA TYR A 34 -19.45 -8.00 -11.67
C TYR A 34 -18.18 -7.45 -12.34
N CYS A 35 -17.29 -6.79 -11.60
CA CYS A 35 -16.01 -6.33 -12.15
C CYS A 35 -15.02 -7.50 -12.27
N ASP A 36 -14.30 -7.53 -13.39
CA ASP A 36 -13.15 -8.41 -13.60
C ASP A 36 -11.91 -7.75 -12.98
N ILE A 37 -11.60 -8.15 -11.74
CA ILE A 37 -10.55 -7.56 -10.93
C ILE A 37 -9.30 -8.44 -11.06
N HIS A 38 -8.18 -7.83 -11.45
CA HIS A 38 -6.88 -8.50 -11.47
C HIS A 38 -5.95 -7.79 -10.51
N MET A 39 -5.32 -8.54 -9.61
CA MET A 39 -4.41 -8.00 -8.61
C MET A 39 -2.98 -8.44 -8.89
N LEU A 40 -2.05 -7.49 -8.87
CA LEU A 40 -0.61 -7.74 -8.87
C LEU A 40 -0.05 -7.33 -7.51
N ALA A 41 0.39 -8.30 -6.73
CA ALA A 41 0.99 -8.09 -5.42
C ALA A 41 2.50 -8.33 -5.51
N VAL A 42 3.29 -7.36 -5.07
CA VAL A 42 4.75 -7.41 -5.22
C VAL A 42 5.47 -7.09 -3.93
N ASP A 43 6.63 -7.72 -3.76
CA ASP A 43 7.54 -7.50 -2.65
C ASP A 43 8.98 -7.60 -3.14
N ILE A 44 9.91 -6.95 -2.44
CA ILE A 44 11.33 -7.04 -2.73
C ILE A 44 11.91 -8.38 -2.26
N ASP A 45 11.31 -9.00 -1.23
CA ASP A 45 11.75 -10.26 -0.67
C ASP A 45 11.17 -11.45 -1.46
N SER A 46 12.04 -12.19 -2.14
CA SER A 46 11.66 -13.37 -2.93
C SER A 46 11.09 -14.50 -2.07
N THR A 47 11.59 -14.67 -0.85
CA THR A 47 11.12 -15.73 0.06
C THR A 47 9.70 -15.45 0.55
N LEU A 48 9.35 -14.17 0.81
CA LEU A 48 7.98 -13.80 1.14
C LEU A 48 7.03 -14.03 -0.04
N ILE A 49 7.48 -13.73 -1.27
CA ILE A 49 6.69 -13.98 -2.48
C ILE A 49 6.51 -15.48 -2.76
N GLU A 50 7.52 -16.31 -2.52
CA GLU A 50 7.39 -17.77 -2.65
C GLU A 50 6.31 -18.29 -1.70
N ARG A 51 6.35 -17.90 -0.43
CA ARG A 51 5.30 -18.24 0.54
C ARG A 51 3.92 -17.74 0.12
N ALA A 52 3.86 -16.51 -0.41
CA ALA A 52 2.61 -15.94 -0.90
C ALA A 52 2.03 -16.76 -2.05
N LYS A 53 2.87 -17.19 -3.01
CA LYS A 53 2.49 -18.05 -4.14
C LYS A 53 2.03 -19.44 -3.68
N GLU A 54 2.77 -20.07 -2.78
CA GLU A 54 2.42 -21.39 -2.22
C GLU A 54 1.05 -21.37 -1.53
N ALA A 55 0.76 -20.28 -0.80
CA ALA A 55 -0.51 -20.09 -0.12
C ALA A 55 -1.60 -19.44 -1.01
N ASN A 56 -1.36 -19.23 -2.30
CA ASN A 56 -2.31 -18.56 -3.18
C ASN A 56 -3.17 -19.54 -3.98
N GLU A 57 -4.44 -19.61 -3.63
CA GLU A 57 -5.44 -20.41 -4.36
C GLU A 57 -6.16 -19.60 -5.45
N ASN A 58 -5.90 -18.29 -5.53
CA ASN A 58 -6.65 -17.38 -6.38
C ASN A 58 -5.86 -16.97 -7.65
N PRO A 59 -6.27 -17.40 -8.85
CA PRO A 59 -5.54 -17.10 -10.10
C PRO A 59 -5.60 -15.62 -10.51
N TYR A 60 -6.50 -14.83 -9.91
CA TYR A 60 -6.64 -13.39 -10.18
C TYR A 60 -5.70 -12.54 -9.32
N ILE A 61 -4.99 -13.14 -8.37
CA ILE A 61 -3.94 -12.48 -7.59
C ILE A 61 -2.60 -13.06 -8.04
N LYS A 62 -1.73 -12.21 -8.59
CA LYS A 62 -0.38 -12.59 -9.02
C LYS A 62 0.63 -12.02 -8.05
N PHE A 63 1.46 -12.90 -7.50
CA PHE A 63 2.58 -12.51 -6.63
C PHE A 63 3.87 -12.45 -7.44
N MET A 64 4.64 -11.37 -7.32
CA MET A 64 5.88 -11.17 -8.06
C MET A 64 6.95 -10.53 -7.18
N THR A 65 8.16 -11.10 -7.21
CA THR A 65 9.33 -10.44 -6.63
C THR A 65 9.71 -9.28 -7.52
N CYS A 66 9.71 -8.08 -6.96
CA CYS A 66 9.94 -6.86 -7.71
C CYS A 66 10.67 -5.85 -6.84
N ASN A 67 11.90 -5.49 -7.25
CA ASN A 67 12.57 -4.33 -6.69
C ASN A 67 12.03 -3.06 -7.35
N ILE A 68 10.97 -2.47 -6.79
CA ILE A 68 10.39 -1.23 -7.32
C ILE A 68 11.37 -0.06 -7.22
N MET A 69 12.38 -0.13 -6.36
CA MET A 69 13.40 0.91 -6.24
C MET A 69 14.33 0.97 -7.46
N GLU A 70 14.35 -0.07 -8.30
CA GLU A 70 15.05 -0.08 -9.59
C GLU A 70 14.13 0.26 -10.78
N GLN A 71 12.81 0.38 -10.54
CA GLN A 71 11.84 0.79 -11.56
C GLN A 71 11.53 2.30 -11.42
N ASN A 72 11.15 2.95 -12.52
CA ASN A 72 10.82 4.39 -12.56
C ASN A 72 9.60 4.80 -11.68
N ASP A 73 8.97 3.85 -10.98
CA ASP A 73 7.79 4.04 -10.15
C ASP A 73 8.10 4.50 -8.71
N GLN A 74 9.38 4.71 -8.40
CA GLN A 74 9.88 5.24 -7.12
C GLN A 74 9.24 6.59 -6.72
N LEU A 75 8.85 7.40 -7.71
CA LEU A 75 8.17 8.68 -7.51
C LEU A 75 6.76 8.49 -6.91
N LEU A 76 6.01 7.48 -7.33
CA LEU A 76 4.61 7.32 -6.93
C LEU A 76 4.49 7.01 -5.43
N ILE A 77 5.37 6.14 -4.93
CA ILE A 77 5.41 5.68 -3.53
C ILE A 77 5.94 6.77 -2.58
N GLN A 78 6.91 7.58 -3.04
CA GLN A 78 7.38 8.71 -2.23
C GLN A 78 6.34 9.85 -2.20
N ILE A 79 5.63 10.09 -3.30
CA ILE A 79 4.63 11.16 -3.41
C ILE A 79 3.40 10.88 -2.54
N THR A 80 2.93 9.63 -2.40
CA THR A 80 1.79 9.29 -1.53
C THR A 80 2.03 9.68 -0.08
N MET A 81 3.22 9.37 0.46
CA MET A 81 3.62 9.79 1.80
C MET A 81 3.61 11.31 1.95
N TRP A 82 4.17 12.05 0.98
CA TRP A 82 4.18 13.52 1.00
C TRP A 82 2.78 14.12 0.90
N ILE A 83 1.90 13.56 0.06
CA ILE A 83 0.50 13.99 -0.04
C ILE A 83 -0.21 13.78 1.29
N HIS A 84 0.00 12.63 1.93
CA HIS A 84 -0.62 12.30 3.21
C HIS A 84 -0.15 13.23 4.33
N LEU A 85 1.16 13.51 4.40
CA LEU A 85 1.75 14.44 5.37
C LEU A 85 1.24 15.88 5.22
N ASN A 86 0.99 16.34 3.99
CA ASN A 86 0.58 17.72 3.71
C ASN A 86 -0.94 17.93 3.64
N ASN A 87 -1.71 16.90 3.28
CA ASN A 87 -3.15 17.03 2.99
C ASN A 87 -4.02 16.09 3.84
N GLY A 88 -3.42 15.35 4.77
CA GLY A 88 -4.11 14.44 5.67
C GLY A 88 -4.84 13.29 4.96
N ASP A 89 -5.64 12.56 5.73
CA ASP A 89 -6.35 11.36 5.24
C ASP A 89 -7.27 11.69 4.04
N ALA A 90 -7.93 12.86 4.06
CA ALA A 90 -8.80 13.30 2.98
C ALA A 90 -8.06 13.53 1.65
N GLY A 91 -6.88 14.16 1.70
CA GLY A 91 -6.06 14.40 0.51
C GLY A 91 -5.45 13.13 -0.07
N LEU A 92 -5.02 12.20 0.80
CA LEU A 92 -4.56 10.88 0.37
C LEU A 92 -5.71 10.12 -0.32
N LEU A 93 -6.91 10.07 0.29
CA LEU A 93 -8.07 9.41 -0.32
C LEU A 93 -8.50 10.05 -1.64
N ALA A 94 -8.40 11.38 -1.78
CA ALA A 94 -8.67 12.06 -3.04
C ALA A 94 -7.63 11.72 -4.13
N PHE A 95 -6.35 11.64 -3.78
CA PHE A 95 -5.28 11.22 -4.68
C PHE A 95 -5.43 9.77 -5.12
N LEU A 96 -5.71 8.86 -4.17
CA LEU A 96 -5.96 7.44 -4.44
C LEU A 96 -7.19 7.21 -5.33
N LYS A 97 -8.23 8.05 -5.22
CA LYS A 97 -9.39 8.01 -6.13
C LYS A 97 -9.04 8.39 -7.58
N TYR A 98 -7.96 9.13 -7.78
CA TYR A 98 -7.49 9.56 -9.12
C TYR A 98 -6.59 8.51 -9.77
N LEU A 99 -5.90 7.70 -8.97
CA LEU A 99 -5.13 6.56 -9.45
C LEU A 99 -6.08 5.41 -9.84
N LYS A 100 -6.15 5.09 -11.14
CA LYS A 100 -6.98 3.99 -11.68
C LYS A 100 -6.50 2.60 -11.24
N ALA A 101 -5.27 2.50 -10.74
CA ALA A 101 -4.71 1.33 -10.09
C ALA A 101 -4.26 1.76 -8.69
N ILE A 102 -4.83 1.16 -7.65
CA ILE A 102 -4.48 1.44 -6.27
C ILE A 102 -3.10 0.83 -6.04
N VAL A 103 -2.09 1.67 -5.83
CA VAL A 103 -0.77 1.34 -5.27
C VAL A 103 -0.77 1.89 -3.84
N ILE A 104 -0.84 1.02 -2.84
CA ILE A 104 -0.69 1.43 -1.44
C ILE A 104 0.42 0.59 -0.84
N GLU A 105 1.62 1.16 -0.74
CA GLU A 105 2.56 0.71 0.28
C GLU A 105 2.31 1.60 1.52
N PRO A 106 1.71 1.06 2.60
CA PRO A 106 1.64 1.79 3.85
C PRO A 106 3.04 1.86 4.45
N GLN A 107 3.75 2.95 4.16
CA GLN A 107 5.08 3.22 4.70
C GLN A 107 5.10 3.04 6.23
N PRO A 108 6.08 2.32 6.81
CA PRO A 108 6.14 2.10 8.25
C PRO A 108 6.09 3.40 9.04
N TRP A 109 5.44 3.41 10.20
CA TRP A 109 5.32 4.62 11.02
C TRP A 109 6.70 5.20 11.40
N LYS A 110 7.75 4.38 11.42
CA LYS A 110 9.15 4.81 11.59
C LYS A 110 9.59 5.84 10.54
N CYS A 111 9.18 5.69 9.27
CA CYS A 111 9.47 6.64 8.19
C CYS A 111 8.82 8.01 8.46
N TYR A 112 7.54 8.01 8.88
CA TYR A 112 6.79 9.20 9.29
C TYR A 112 7.44 9.90 10.49
N ARG A 113 7.84 9.14 11.54
CA ARG A 113 8.58 9.68 12.70
C ARG A 113 9.89 10.35 12.29
N ASN A 114 10.65 9.72 11.39
CA ASN A 114 11.91 10.25 10.91
C ASN A 114 11.71 11.53 10.07
N ALA A 115 10.67 11.59 9.24
CA ALA A 115 10.31 12.79 8.48
C ALA A 115 9.95 13.96 9.41
N GLN A 116 9.04 13.75 10.36
CA GLN A 116 8.65 14.78 11.35
C GLN A 116 9.86 15.26 12.18
N ARG A 117 10.77 14.36 12.56
CA ARG A 117 12.02 14.73 13.26
C ARG A 117 12.92 15.63 12.41
N ARG A 118 13.04 15.40 11.10
CA ARG A 118 13.85 16.24 10.20
C ARG A 118 13.26 17.65 10.07
N VAL A 119 11.93 17.75 9.93
CA VAL A 119 11.24 19.05 9.80
C VAL A 119 11.26 19.84 11.10
N LYS A 120 11.13 19.17 12.25
CA LYS A 120 11.32 19.83 13.57
C LYS A 120 12.69 20.46 13.76
N LYS A 121 13.74 19.89 13.15
CA LYS A 121 15.11 20.46 13.20
C LYS A 121 15.24 21.78 12.43
N SER A 122 14.34 22.08 11.49
CA SER A 122 14.32 23.35 10.76
C SER A 122 13.36 24.38 11.38
N GLY A 123 12.83 24.13 12.57
CA GLY A 123 11.88 25.02 13.27
C GLY A 123 10.43 24.89 12.79
N ASN A 124 10.13 23.91 11.94
CA ASN A 124 8.79 23.69 11.38
C ASN A 124 8.18 22.37 11.88
N SER A 125 6.92 22.10 11.53
CA SER A 125 6.30 20.79 11.77
C SER A 125 5.20 20.49 10.76
N PHE A 126 4.90 19.22 10.53
CA PHE A 126 3.67 18.84 9.84
C PHE A 126 2.47 19.07 10.78
N GLU A 127 1.60 20.02 10.45
CA GLU A 127 0.48 20.44 11.32
C GLU A 127 -0.50 19.31 11.64
N LEU A 128 -0.75 18.44 10.66
CA LEU A 128 -1.70 17.33 10.78
C LEU A 128 -1.11 16.08 11.42
N TYR A 129 0.20 16.05 11.72
CA TYR A 129 0.93 14.84 12.13
C TYR A 129 0.33 14.14 13.35
N GLU A 130 -0.02 14.91 14.38
CA GLU A 130 -0.58 14.35 15.61
C GLU A 130 -1.97 13.73 15.39
N CYS A 131 -2.72 14.30 14.43
CA CYS A 131 -4.09 13.95 14.10
C CYS A 131 -4.24 12.83 13.06
N LEU A 132 -3.16 12.38 12.42
CA LEU A 132 -3.21 11.27 11.44
C LEU A 132 -3.82 10.03 12.10
N LYS A 133 -4.82 9.39 11.49
CA LYS A 133 -5.47 8.22 12.10
C LYS A 133 -5.06 6.90 11.47
N ILE A 134 -4.59 6.94 10.22
CA ILE A 134 -4.04 5.79 9.51
C ILE A 134 -2.58 5.62 9.92
N LYS A 135 -2.35 5.34 11.21
CA LYS A 135 -1.06 4.92 11.76
C LYS A 135 -1.14 3.41 11.84
N SER A 136 -0.58 2.72 10.85
CA SER A 136 -0.70 1.26 10.83
C SER A 136 0.16 0.64 11.95
N ASP A 137 -0.38 -0.33 12.67
CA ASP A 137 0.37 -1.24 13.56
C ASP A 137 1.25 -2.22 12.74
N VAL A 138 1.95 -1.71 11.72
CA VAL A 138 2.80 -2.53 10.83
C VAL A 138 4.08 -2.99 11.54
N ASP A 139 4.38 -2.44 12.72
CA ASP A 139 5.50 -2.86 13.56
C ASP A 139 5.15 -4.01 14.55
N LEU A 140 3.88 -4.43 14.71
CA LEU A 140 3.45 -5.36 15.80
C LEU A 140 3.32 -6.84 15.44
N ALA A 141 3.62 -7.27 14.22
CA ALA A 141 3.45 -8.69 13.82
C ALA A 141 4.71 -9.57 13.93
N PHE A 142 5.87 -9.07 14.38
CA PHE A 142 7.13 -9.84 14.29
C PHE A 142 7.99 -9.98 15.57
N TRP A 143 7.47 -9.66 16.77
CA TRP A 143 8.20 -9.88 18.03
C TRP A 143 7.37 -10.53 19.15
N ALA A 144 6.43 -11.40 18.83
CA ALA A 144 5.74 -12.23 19.82
C ALA A 144 5.59 -13.67 19.31
N ALA A 145 6.71 -14.36 19.20
CA ALA A 145 6.79 -15.81 19.25
C ALA A 145 8.17 -16.17 19.82
N ASP A 146 8.21 -16.30 21.16
CA ASP A 146 9.08 -17.27 21.81
C ASP A 146 8.55 -18.68 21.50
#